data_AF-A0AB32TCF4-F1
#
_entry.id   AF-A0AB32TCF4-F1
#
_cell.length_a   1.000
_cell.length_b   1.000
_cell.length_c   1.000
_cell.angle_alpha   90.00
_cell.angle_beta   90.00
_cell.angle_gamma   90.00
#
_symmetry.space_group_name_H-M   'P 1'
#
loop_
_entity.id
_entity.type
_entity.pdbx_description
1 polymer ?
#
loop_
_entity_poly.entity_id
_entity_poly.type
_entity_poly.pdbx_seq_one_letter_code
_entity_poly.pdbx_strand_id
1 'polypeptide(L)'
;VCVCVCVCLCVCVCVCVCAGVIVQFSINNGVQWQLLRELDFSSFLEPQVVTIELPAPAKTPHTVFRWWQPQQGKHSAQWALDNVLIGMNDSSRSGFYDTFDTAAPLRHNWYRVSGGELAEDCHTHTTVLNFNSEALDKRPRVAESWDFEVSGSSFLQFELSFGCSKSASASHGVQLEFSTDSGRRWTLVQTECVPPAIGCSAYTQRSVYSAPQHLQWRRITVYLPSAAISPRTRFRWIQPHFAPGADGWALDNVLLTPGCPWMCSGHGLCDGGHCVCDPGFGGPHCVPTVALPSVLKEDFNEVLRSDMWPEVYGAERGTLSGEPLKSGTALIFKGVSITHIHTHTHTHTHTHTHTHTHTHTHTHTHTHTHTHTHIVVWFL
;
A
#
# COMPACT_ATOMS: atom_id res chain seq x y z
N VAL A 1 11.63 7.25 22.04
CA VAL A 1 10.46 8.03 22.54
C VAL A 1 9.24 7.16 22.41
N CYS A 2 8.92 6.30 23.39
CA CYS A 2 7.83 5.32 23.23
C CYS A 2 6.46 6.00 23.14
N VAL A 3 5.67 5.69 22.11
CA VAL A 3 4.25 6.00 22.00
C VAL A 3 3.52 4.68 22.05
N CYS A 4 2.67 4.50 23.06
CA CYS A 4 1.83 3.32 23.12
C CYS A 4 0.54 3.54 22.33
N VAL A 5 0.02 2.44 21.81
CA VAL A 5 -1.26 2.40 21.15
C VAL A 5 -1.99 1.22 21.77
N CYS A 6 -2.89 1.49 22.72
CA CYS A 6 -3.74 0.44 23.25
C CYS A 6 -4.83 0.12 22.21
N VAL A 7 -5.08 -1.15 21.95
CA VAL A 7 -6.31 -1.59 21.29
C VAL A 7 -7.21 -2.08 22.41
N CYS A 8 -8.45 -1.59 22.49
CA CYS A 8 -9.38 -1.95 23.57
C CYS A 8 -10.79 -2.11 23.00
N LEU A 9 -11.18 -3.33 22.64
CA LEU A 9 -12.57 -3.64 22.29
C LEU A 9 -13.44 -3.67 23.56
N CYS A 10 -14.06 -2.53 23.92
CA CYS A 10 -15.11 -2.49 24.93
C CYS A 10 -16.49 -2.65 24.27
N VAL A 11 -17.27 -3.65 24.70
CA VAL A 11 -18.70 -3.78 24.37
C VAL A 11 -19.46 -3.74 25.69
N CYS A 12 -20.32 -2.74 25.86
CA CYS A 12 -21.23 -2.66 27.01
C CYS A 12 -22.63 -3.14 26.59
N VAL A 13 -23.10 -4.24 27.17
CA VAL A 13 -24.49 -4.72 27.01
C VAL A 13 -25.23 -4.61 28.35
N CYS A 14 -26.43 -4.05 28.30
CA CYS A 14 -27.47 -3.97 29.34
C CYS A 14 -27.39 -2.85 30.40
N VAL A 15 -28.61 -2.43 30.77
CA VAL A 15 -29.04 -1.38 31.72
C VAL A 15 -28.36 -1.56 33.08
N CYS A 16 -27.31 -0.79 33.33
CA CYS A 16 -26.44 -0.94 34.50
C CYS A 16 -25.93 0.44 34.92
N VAL A 17 -25.45 0.57 36.16
CA VAL A 17 -24.75 1.80 36.60
C VAL A 17 -23.44 1.85 35.82
N CYS A 18 -23.44 2.67 34.77
CA CYS A 18 -22.33 2.72 33.84
C CYS A 18 -21.23 3.63 34.38
N ALA A 19 -20.29 3.05 35.13
CA ALA A 19 -19.04 3.70 35.45
C ALA A 19 -18.02 3.44 34.34
N GLY A 20 -17.30 4.48 33.92
CA GLY A 20 -16.21 4.37 32.96
C GLY A 20 -15.03 3.53 33.47
N VAL A 21 -14.15 3.15 32.55
CA VAL A 21 -12.91 2.41 32.86
C VAL A 21 -11.75 3.39 32.89
N ILE A 22 -10.98 3.37 33.98
CA ILE A 22 -9.82 4.26 34.17
C ILE A 22 -8.55 3.51 33.79
N VAL A 23 -7.76 4.11 32.89
CA VAL A 23 -6.43 3.64 32.53
C VAL A 23 -5.39 4.44 33.31
N GLN A 24 -4.50 3.76 34.03
CA GLN A 24 -3.47 4.38 34.86
C GLN A 24 -2.13 3.70 34.69
N PHE A 25 -1.05 4.41 35.06
CA PHE A 25 0.30 3.85 35.14
C PHE A 25 0.92 4.06 36.52
N SER A 26 1.91 3.25 36.83
CA SER A 26 2.74 3.38 38.03
C SER A 26 4.19 3.11 37.68
N ILE A 27 5.09 3.96 38.17
CA ILE A 27 6.54 3.83 38.03
C ILE A 27 7.22 3.28 39.29
N ASN A 28 6.42 2.93 40.29
CA ASN A 28 6.86 2.41 41.59
C ASN A 28 6.09 1.13 41.95
N ASN A 29 5.85 0.29 40.94
CA ASN A 29 5.24 -1.03 41.08
C ASN A 29 3.87 -1.04 41.81
N GLY A 30 3.05 -0.01 41.57
CA GLY A 30 1.67 0.06 42.05
C GLY A 30 1.45 0.81 43.36
N VAL A 31 2.48 1.42 43.97
CA VAL A 31 2.32 2.24 45.19
C VAL A 31 1.55 3.53 44.90
N GLN A 32 1.89 4.21 43.80
CA GLN A 32 1.16 5.39 43.32
C GLN A 32 0.74 5.19 41.87
N TRP A 33 -0.50 5.58 41.57
CA TRP A 33 -1.09 5.48 40.25
C TRP A 33 -1.36 6.86 39.69
N GLN A 34 -0.91 7.10 38.47
CA GLN A 34 -1.14 8.32 37.71
C GLN A 34 -2.15 8.04 36.60
N LEU A 35 -3.12 8.94 36.42
CA LEU A 35 -4.15 8.83 35.39
C LEU A 35 -3.54 9.00 34.00
N LEU A 36 -3.82 8.06 33.08
CA LEU A 36 -3.55 8.21 31.66
C LEU A 36 -4.79 8.69 30.91
N ARG A 37 -5.91 7.98 31.09
CA ARG A 37 -7.15 8.26 30.37
C ARG A 37 -8.35 7.68 31.10
N GLU A 38 -9.47 8.38 31.01
CA GLU A 38 -10.78 7.86 31.39
C GLU A 38 -11.53 7.43 30.12
N LEU A 39 -12.08 6.21 30.13
CA LEU A 39 -12.86 5.63 29.04
C LEU A 39 -14.32 5.67 29.45
N ASP A 40 -15.02 6.69 28.98
CA ASP A 40 -16.44 6.86 29.27
C ASP A 40 -17.28 5.83 28.50
N PHE A 41 -18.18 5.15 29.21
CA PHE A 41 -18.97 4.06 28.66
C PHE A 41 -19.83 4.48 27.46
N SER A 42 -20.30 5.74 27.44
CA SER A 42 -21.19 6.24 26.39
C SER A 42 -20.51 6.26 25.01
N SER A 43 -19.18 6.30 25.00
CA SER A 43 -18.37 6.27 23.78
C SER A 43 -18.08 4.85 23.26
N PHE A 44 -18.35 3.82 24.07
CA PHE A 44 -17.96 2.42 23.81
C PHE A 44 -19.16 1.46 23.82
N LEU A 45 -20.20 1.82 23.07
CA LEU A 45 -21.33 0.92 22.80
C LEU A 45 -20.98 -0.13 21.73
N GLU A 46 -20.05 0.20 20.85
CA GLU A 46 -19.47 -0.69 19.85
C GLU A 46 -17.98 -0.87 20.15
N PRO A 47 -17.40 -2.04 19.79
CA PRO A 47 -15.98 -2.26 19.99
C PRO A 47 -15.13 -1.27 19.19
N GLN A 48 -14.13 -0.67 19.84
CA GLN A 48 -13.27 0.35 19.25
C GLN A 48 -11.78 0.10 19.53
N VAL A 49 -10.91 0.88 18.90
CA VAL A 49 -9.47 0.89 19.15
C VAL A 49 -9.12 2.17 19.92
N VAL A 50 -8.32 2.07 21.00
CA VAL A 50 -8.10 3.18 21.95
C VAL A 50 -6.62 3.55 22.07
N THR A 51 -6.11 4.33 21.12
CA THR A 51 -4.72 4.83 21.17
C THR A 51 -4.50 5.81 22.32
N ILE A 52 -3.49 5.55 23.17
CA ILE A 52 -3.10 6.40 24.32
C ILE A 52 -1.60 6.70 24.25
N GLU A 53 -1.26 7.95 23.94
CA GLU A 53 0.13 8.37 23.98
C GLU A 53 0.68 8.36 25.40
N LEU A 54 1.82 7.70 25.61
CA LEU A 54 2.44 7.69 26.92
C LEU A 54 3.08 9.06 27.22
N PRO A 55 2.77 9.66 28.37
CA PRO A 55 3.47 10.87 28.81
C PRO A 55 4.92 10.53 29.18
N ALA A 56 5.83 11.50 29.10
CA ALA A 56 7.25 11.28 29.40
C ALA A 56 7.54 10.56 30.74
N PRO A 57 6.81 10.84 31.85
CA PRO A 57 7.02 10.14 33.12
C PRO A 57 6.67 8.64 33.09
N ALA A 58 5.84 8.19 32.15
CA ALA A 58 5.47 6.77 32.00
C ALA A 58 6.49 5.97 31.17
N LYS A 59 7.54 6.61 30.63
CA LYS A 59 8.53 5.97 29.74
C LYS A 59 9.76 5.54 30.54
N THR A 60 9.56 4.67 31.52
CA THR A 60 10.66 4.13 32.35
C THR A 60 10.78 2.62 32.15
N PRO A 61 11.95 2.00 32.44
CA PRO A 61 12.13 0.55 32.36
C PRO A 61 11.21 -0.27 33.28
N HIS A 62 10.55 0.37 34.25
CA HIS A 62 9.76 -0.29 35.30
C HIS A 62 8.37 0.34 35.45
N THR A 63 7.71 0.62 34.32
CA THR A 63 6.33 1.13 34.31
C THR A 63 5.32 0.00 34.21
N VAL A 64 4.33 -0.02 35.09
CA VAL A 64 3.19 -0.93 35.05
C VAL A 64 1.90 -0.17 34.74
N PHE A 65 0.94 -0.82 34.10
CA PHE A 65 -0.34 -0.23 33.69
C PHE A 65 -1.50 -1.00 34.31
N ARG A 66 -2.63 -0.31 34.53
CA ARG A 66 -3.89 -0.96 34.93
C ARG A 66 -5.08 -0.35 34.21
N TRP A 67 -6.09 -1.19 34.01
CA TRP A 67 -7.45 -0.82 33.62
C TRP A 67 -8.36 -1.11 34.81
N TRP A 68 -9.02 -0.09 35.33
CA TRP A 68 -9.74 -0.17 36.59
C TRP A 68 -11.11 0.49 36.48
N GLN A 69 -12.16 -0.26 36.78
CA GLN A 69 -13.51 0.27 36.93
C GLN A 69 -13.77 0.50 38.44
N PRO A 70 -13.90 1.76 38.91
CA PRO A 70 -13.98 2.06 40.34
C PRO A 70 -15.24 1.55 41.03
N GLN A 71 -16.38 1.56 40.33
CA GLN A 71 -17.67 1.22 40.90
C GLN A 71 -18.04 -0.22 40.50
N GLN A 72 -17.76 -1.16 41.40
CA GLN A 72 -18.14 -2.56 41.26
C GLN A 72 -19.43 -2.82 42.05
N GLY A 73 -20.44 -3.34 41.36
CA GLY A 73 -21.71 -3.73 41.95
C GLY A 73 -22.41 -4.77 41.08
N LYS A 74 -23.47 -5.37 41.62
CA LYS A 74 -24.27 -6.41 40.94
C LYS A 74 -24.95 -5.92 39.64
N HIS A 75 -24.91 -4.61 39.41
CA HIS A 75 -25.44 -3.91 38.23
C HIS A 75 -24.35 -3.06 37.55
N SER A 76 -23.08 -3.46 37.59
CA SER A 76 -22.03 -2.79 36.82
C SER A 76 -22.05 -3.26 35.37
N ALA A 77 -21.81 -2.33 34.44
CA ALA A 77 -21.70 -2.66 33.02
C ALA A 77 -20.55 -3.65 32.78
N GLN A 78 -20.81 -4.66 31.94
CA GLN A 78 -19.77 -5.57 31.46
C GLN A 78 -18.90 -4.83 30.43
N TRP A 79 -17.60 -5.11 30.44
CA TRP A 79 -16.63 -4.60 29.47
C TRP A 79 -15.57 -5.68 29.22
N ALA A 80 -14.92 -5.60 28.07
CA ALA A 80 -13.88 -6.51 27.65
C ALA A 80 -12.63 -5.72 27.22
N LEU A 81 -11.49 -6.40 27.21
CA LEU A 81 -10.21 -5.88 26.75
C LEU A 81 -9.58 -6.96 25.86
N ASP A 82 -9.08 -6.57 24.70
CA ASP A 82 -8.47 -7.50 23.76
C ASP A 82 -7.35 -6.79 22.97
N ASN A 83 -6.31 -7.55 22.57
CA ASN A 83 -5.16 -7.08 21.79
C ASN A 83 -4.36 -5.89 22.40
N VAL A 84 -4.08 -5.93 23.70
CA VAL A 84 -3.28 -4.90 24.37
C VAL A 84 -1.83 -4.88 23.86
N LEU A 85 -1.40 -3.75 23.32
CA LEU A 85 -0.04 -3.52 22.85
C LEU A 85 0.58 -2.31 23.56
N ILE A 86 1.74 -2.54 24.17
CA ILE A 86 2.51 -1.51 24.88
C ILE A 86 3.92 -1.56 24.32
N GLY A 87 4.27 -0.55 23.54
CA GLY A 87 5.56 -0.48 22.87
C GLY A 87 5.52 0.49 21.72
N MET A 88 6.68 0.74 21.13
CA MET A 88 6.84 1.52 19.92
C MET A 88 8.03 0.96 19.16
N ASN A 89 7.98 0.95 17.83
CA ASN A 89 9.14 0.55 17.02
C ASN A 89 10.14 1.72 16.93
N ASP A 90 10.84 1.99 18.04
CA ASP A 90 11.88 3.03 18.10
C ASP A 90 13.13 2.68 17.27
N SER A 91 13.33 1.40 16.92
CA SER A 91 14.51 0.89 16.20
C SER A 91 14.51 1.20 14.70
N SER A 92 13.35 1.24 14.06
CA SER A 92 13.23 1.32 12.60
C SER A 92 12.47 2.57 12.16
N ARG A 93 12.81 3.74 12.71
CA ARG A 93 12.02 4.97 12.50
C ARG A 93 11.88 5.38 11.04
N SER A 94 12.98 5.34 10.28
CA SER A 94 13.05 5.93 8.93
C SER A 94 12.99 4.92 7.79
N GLY A 95 12.81 3.64 8.08
CA GLY A 95 12.77 2.62 7.04
C GLY A 95 12.35 1.26 7.58
N PHE A 96 11.79 0.45 6.69
CA PHE A 96 11.22 -0.85 6.98
C PHE A 96 11.42 -1.75 5.77
N TYR A 97 11.91 -2.96 5.97
CA TYR A 97 11.96 -3.98 4.95
C TYR A 97 11.57 -5.33 5.55
N ASP A 98 10.57 -5.99 4.99
CA ASP A 98 10.14 -7.32 5.40
C ASP A 98 9.86 -8.19 4.17
N THR A 99 10.65 -9.27 4.04
CA THR A 99 10.48 -10.32 3.02
C THR A 99 9.70 -11.52 3.55
N PHE A 100 9.30 -11.49 4.83
CA PHE A 100 8.59 -12.58 5.50
C PHE A 100 9.32 -13.94 5.58
N ASP A 101 10.54 -14.06 5.04
CA ASP A 101 11.37 -15.27 5.10
C ASP A 101 11.93 -15.56 6.50
N THR A 102 11.88 -14.58 7.40
CA THR A 102 12.40 -14.75 8.75
C THR A 102 11.40 -15.50 9.64
N ALA A 103 11.91 -16.37 10.53
CA ALA A 103 11.09 -17.03 11.54
C ALA A 103 10.60 -16.08 12.66
N ALA A 104 10.79 -14.77 12.51
CA ALA A 104 10.39 -13.78 13.50
C ALA A 104 8.85 -13.68 13.54
N PRO A 105 8.22 -13.73 14.73
CA PRO A 105 6.78 -13.56 14.82
C PRO A 105 6.35 -12.19 14.27
N LEU A 106 5.32 -12.17 13.40
CA LEU A 106 4.78 -10.96 12.74
C LEU A 106 4.62 -9.76 13.68
N ARG A 107 4.20 -10.00 14.93
CA ARG A 107 4.00 -8.96 15.98
C ARG A 107 5.23 -8.11 16.30
N HIS A 108 6.43 -8.52 15.90
CA HIS A 108 7.64 -7.71 16.07
C HIS A 108 7.75 -6.65 14.98
N ASN A 109 7.47 -7.02 13.73
CA ASN A 109 7.64 -6.17 12.55
C ASN A 109 6.35 -5.41 12.17
N TRP A 110 5.20 -5.95 12.56
CA TRP A 110 3.87 -5.45 12.20
C TRP A 110 3.08 -5.07 13.43
N TYR A 111 2.40 -3.93 13.38
CA TYR A 111 1.54 -3.46 14.45
C TYR A 111 0.35 -4.40 14.64
N ARG A 112 -0.26 -4.82 13.53
CA ARG A 112 -1.41 -5.73 13.54
C ARG A 112 -1.51 -6.49 12.24
N VAL A 113 -1.72 -7.79 12.34
CA VAL A 113 -2.16 -8.63 11.21
C VAL A 113 -3.43 -9.36 11.66
N SER A 114 -4.49 -9.28 10.85
CA SER A 114 -5.75 -9.99 11.10
C SER A 114 -6.19 -10.68 9.82
N GLY A 115 -6.67 -11.93 9.94
CA GLY A 115 -7.07 -12.74 8.80
C GLY A 115 -5.92 -13.22 7.90
N GLY A 116 -4.66 -12.91 8.26
CA GLY A 116 -3.47 -13.33 7.54
C GLY A 116 -2.49 -14.10 8.42
N GLU A 117 -1.68 -14.94 7.78
CA GLU A 117 -0.64 -15.76 8.40
C GLU A 117 0.57 -15.91 7.48
N LEU A 118 1.72 -16.24 8.06
CA LEU A 118 2.89 -16.63 7.27
C LEU A 118 2.65 -18.01 6.69
N ALA A 119 2.64 -18.13 5.37
CA ALA A 119 2.45 -19.38 4.67
C ALA A 119 3.35 -19.44 3.43
N GLU A 120 3.56 -20.65 2.93
CA GLU A 120 4.30 -20.87 1.69
C GLU A 120 3.43 -20.48 0.47
N ASP A 121 4.00 -19.70 -0.43
CA ASP A 121 3.35 -19.34 -1.69
C ASP A 121 3.17 -20.56 -2.60
N CYS A 122 2.04 -20.65 -3.29
CA CYS A 122 1.69 -21.79 -4.13
C CYS A 122 2.51 -21.91 -5.43
N HIS A 123 3.27 -20.87 -5.80
CA HIS A 123 4.08 -20.83 -7.02
C HIS A 123 5.58 -20.75 -6.73
N THR A 124 5.99 -19.82 -5.87
CA THR A 124 7.42 -19.55 -5.60
C THR A 124 7.99 -20.42 -4.49
N HIS A 125 7.14 -21.05 -3.67
CA HIS A 125 7.55 -21.79 -2.47
C HIS A 125 8.31 -20.92 -1.44
N THR A 126 8.19 -19.60 -1.53
CA THR A 126 8.74 -18.65 -0.55
C THR A 126 7.73 -18.39 0.57
N THR A 127 8.21 -17.92 1.72
CA THR A 127 7.31 -17.58 2.83
C THR A 127 6.73 -16.19 2.59
N VAL A 128 5.41 -16.07 2.56
CA VAL A 128 4.71 -14.82 2.29
C VAL A 128 3.65 -14.56 3.34
N LEU A 129 3.23 -13.31 3.48
CA LEU A 129 2.07 -12.98 4.30
C LEU A 129 0.78 -13.25 3.51
N ASN A 130 0.12 -14.35 3.82
CA ASN A 130 -1.02 -14.86 3.06
C ASN A 130 -2.36 -14.58 3.77
N PHE A 131 -3.33 -14.08 3.02
CA PHE A 131 -4.71 -13.80 3.45
C PHE A 131 -5.68 -14.72 2.71
N ASN A 132 -5.64 -16.01 3.02
CA ASN A 132 -6.51 -17.02 2.40
C ASN A 132 -7.43 -17.66 3.43
N SER A 133 -8.34 -16.85 3.98
CA SER A 133 -9.27 -17.29 5.02
C SER A 133 -10.31 -18.27 4.46
N GLU A 134 -10.50 -19.40 5.15
CA GLU A 134 -11.57 -20.36 4.89
C GLU A 134 -12.96 -19.70 4.99
N ALA A 135 -13.99 -20.31 4.38
CA ALA A 135 -15.33 -19.73 4.29
C ALA A 135 -16.00 -19.38 5.64
N LEU A 136 -15.55 -20.00 6.73
CA LEU A 136 -16.05 -19.74 8.09
C LEU A 136 -15.31 -18.61 8.81
N ASP A 137 -14.13 -18.21 8.35
CA ASP A 137 -13.33 -17.17 8.99
C ASP A 137 -13.81 -15.79 8.52
N LYS A 138 -14.38 -15.05 9.47
CA LYS A 138 -14.92 -13.69 9.28
C LYS A 138 -13.96 -12.60 9.75
N ARG A 139 -12.72 -12.94 10.12
CA ARG A 139 -11.75 -11.92 10.52
C ARG A 139 -11.50 -10.95 9.38
N PRO A 140 -11.35 -9.65 9.66
CA PRO A 140 -10.97 -8.69 8.63
C PRO A 140 -9.59 -9.05 8.10
N ARG A 141 -9.39 -9.00 6.78
CA ARG A 141 -8.08 -9.21 6.14
C ARG A 141 -7.33 -7.88 6.11
N VAL A 142 -6.40 -7.72 7.05
CA VAL A 142 -5.63 -6.49 7.19
C VAL A 142 -4.21 -6.75 7.68
N ALA A 143 -3.24 -6.06 7.07
CA ALA A 143 -1.89 -5.86 7.59
C ALA A 143 -1.70 -4.38 7.90
N GLU A 144 -1.37 -4.03 9.14
CA GLU A 144 -1.06 -2.68 9.59
C GLU A 144 0.41 -2.61 10.02
N SER A 145 1.13 -1.64 9.46
CA SER A 145 2.52 -1.39 9.81
C SER A 145 2.66 -0.69 11.16
N TRP A 146 3.87 -0.60 11.70
CA TRP A 146 4.17 0.38 12.74
C TRP A 146 4.14 1.82 12.20
N ASP A 147 4.22 2.80 13.09
CA ASP A 147 4.37 4.20 12.72
C ASP A 147 5.83 4.45 12.28
N PHE A 148 6.00 5.04 11.10
CA PHE A 148 7.30 5.41 10.54
C PHE A 148 7.40 6.92 10.31
N GLU A 149 8.62 7.44 10.38
CA GLU A 149 8.96 8.78 9.93
C GLU A 149 9.03 8.79 8.40
N VAL A 150 8.10 9.50 7.77
CA VAL A 150 8.01 9.65 6.33
C VAL A 150 8.48 11.05 5.95
N SER A 151 9.49 11.11 5.09
CA SER A 151 10.03 12.34 4.50
C SER A 151 9.56 12.52 3.05
N GLY A 152 9.81 13.70 2.47
CA GLY A 152 9.45 13.98 1.07
C GLY A 152 10.19 13.14 0.01
N SER A 153 11.24 12.39 0.40
CA SER A 153 11.95 11.44 -0.48
C SER A 153 11.62 9.98 -0.18
N SER A 154 10.73 9.72 0.78
CA SER A 154 10.31 8.37 1.14
C SER A 154 9.32 7.84 0.13
N PHE A 155 9.44 6.55 -0.19
CA PHE A 155 8.50 5.85 -1.05
C PHE A 155 8.28 4.42 -0.53
N LEU A 156 7.17 3.83 -0.96
CA LEU A 156 6.79 2.48 -0.56
C LEU A 156 6.86 1.55 -1.78
N GLN A 157 7.53 0.42 -1.61
CA GLN A 157 7.55 -0.70 -2.54
C GLN A 157 7.00 -1.94 -1.84
N PHE A 158 6.24 -2.75 -2.55
CA PHE A 158 5.76 -4.05 -2.07
C PHE A 158 5.35 -4.90 -3.25
N GLU A 159 5.25 -6.21 -3.04
CA GLU A 159 4.76 -7.16 -4.01
C GLU A 159 3.42 -7.72 -3.55
N LEU A 160 2.49 -7.85 -4.49
CA LEU A 160 1.15 -8.33 -4.20
C LEU A 160 0.71 -9.34 -5.27
N SER A 161 0.04 -10.40 -4.82
CA SER A 161 -0.49 -11.45 -5.69
C SER A 161 -1.83 -11.97 -5.19
N PHE A 162 -2.75 -12.23 -6.12
CA PHE A 162 -3.99 -12.98 -5.90
C PHE A 162 -3.89 -14.42 -6.45
N GLY A 163 -2.71 -14.83 -6.95
CA GLY A 163 -2.54 -16.04 -7.78
C GLY A 163 -2.95 -17.35 -7.12
N CYS A 164 -2.83 -17.45 -5.80
CA CYS A 164 -3.21 -18.64 -5.04
C CYS A 164 -4.70 -18.68 -4.65
N SER A 165 -5.49 -17.67 -5.01
CA SER A 165 -6.93 -17.66 -4.73
C SER A 165 -7.68 -18.65 -5.62
N LYS A 166 -8.60 -19.43 -5.04
CA LYS A 166 -9.48 -20.33 -5.80
C LYS A 166 -10.40 -19.59 -6.77
N SER A 167 -10.80 -18.38 -6.40
CA SER A 167 -11.65 -17.49 -7.17
C SER A 167 -11.34 -16.06 -6.76
N ALA A 168 -11.19 -15.14 -7.70
CA ALA A 168 -10.86 -13.76 -7.39
C ALA A 168 -11.72 -12.79 -8.21
N SER A 169 -12.48 -11.96 -7.51
CA SER A 169 -13.38 -10.96 -8.07
C SER A 169 -12.63 -9.70 -8.47
N ALA A 170 -12.97 -9.15 -9.62
CA ALA A 170 -12.46 -7.85 -10.07
C ALA A 170 -12.90 -6.69 -9.16
N SER A 171 -13.97 -6.86 -8.37
CA SER A 171 -14.50 -5.82 -7.48
C SER A 171 -13.88 -5.82 -6.07
N HIS A 172 -13.23 -6.91 -5.64
CA HIS A 172 -12.79 -7.15 -4.27
C HIS A 172 -11.28 -6.89 -4.08
N GLY A 173 -10.86 -5.66 -4.39
CA GLY A 173 -9.46 -5.27 -4.33
C GLY A 173 -8.92 -5.00 -2.91
N VAL A 174 -7.60 -5.07 -2.79
CA VAL A 174 -6.84 -4.67 -1.60
C VAL A 174 -6.55 -3.17 -1.68
N GLN A 175 -6.96 -2.44 -0.66
CA GLN A 175 -6.72 -1.00 -0.54
C GLN A 175 -5.45 -0.74 0.25
N LEU A 176 -4.56 0.08 -0.29
CA LEU A 176 -3.43 0.64 0.44
C LEU A 176 -3.81 2.01 0.97
N GLU A 177 -3.77 2.15 2.28
CA GLU A 177 -4.14 3.36 3.01
C GLU A 177 -3.04 3.77 3.97
N PHE A 178 -3.04 5.04 4.36
CA PHE A 178 -2.18 5.58 5.39
C PHE A 178 -2.97 6.32 6.47
N SER A 179 -2.35 6.48 7.63
CA SER A 179 -2.84 7.26 8.76
C SER A 179 -1.69 8.05 9.38
N THR A 180 -1.93 9.33 9.66
CA THR A 180 -1.00 10.20 10.41
C THR A 180 -1.47 10.46 11.84
N ASP A 181 -2.54 9.80 12.28
CA ASP A 181 -3.19 9.96 13.59
C ASP A 181 -3.26 8.64 14.38
N SER A 182 -2.27 7.77 14.19
CA SER A 182 -2.14 6.46 14.85
C SER A 182 -3.32 5.51 14.58
N GLY A 183 -3.82 5.49 13.34
CA GLY A 183 -4.85 4.57 12.86
C GLY A 183 -6.28 4.99 13.19
N ARG A 184 -6.55 6.23 13.60
CA ARG A 184 -7.91 6.72 13.88
C ARG A 184 -8.67 7.05 12.60
N ARG A 185 -7.98 7.66 11.64
CA ARG A 185 -8.47 7.94 10.29
C ARG A 185 -7.52 7.35 9.27
N TRP A 186 -8.10 6.82 8.21
CA TRP A 186 -7.38 6.19 7.12
C TRP A 186 -7.76 6.87 5.82
N THR A 187 -6.78 7.05 4.95
CA THR A 187 -6.95 7.65 3.63
C THR A 187 -6.14 6.85 2.63
N LEU A 188 -6.65 6.64 1.42
CA LEU A 188 -5.91 5.97 0.35
C LEU A 188 -4.58 6.70 0.09
N VAL A 189 -3.50 5.94 -0.09
CA VAL A 189 -2.18 6.52 -0.42
C VAL A 189 -2.24 7.25 -1.75
N GLN A 190 -2.91 6.69 -2.76
CA GLN A 190 -3.20 7.37 -4.01
C GLN A 190 -4.71 7.52 -4.15
N THR A 191 -5.20 8.76 -4.23
CA THR A 191 -6.59 9.05 -4.57
C THR A 191 -6.78 9.04 -6.08
N GLU A 192 -7.96 8.62 -6.53
CA GLU A 192 -8.31 8.66 -7.94
C GLU A 192 -8.37 10.11 -8.45
N CYS A 193 -7.72 10.35 -9.59
CA CYS A 193 -7.81 11.61 -10.31
C CYS A 193 -7.97 11.27 -11.79
N VAL A 194 -9.21 11.34 -12.29
CA VAL A 194 -9.57 10.96 -13.67
C VAL A 194 -10.36 12.08 -14.33
N PRO A 195 -10.33 12.22 -15.67
CA PRO A 195 -11.18 13.18 -16.37
C PRO A 195 -12.66 12.96 -16.02
N PRO A 196 -13.49 14.02 -15.88
CA PRO A 196 -13.21 15.43 -16.16
C PRO A 196 -12.67 16.22 -14.96
N ALA A 197 -12.13 15.57 -13.92
CA ALA A 197 -11.62 16.26 -12.74
C ALA A 197 -10.55 17.30 -13.11
N ILE A 198 -10.73 18.53 -12.63
CA ILE A 198 -9.82 19.66 -12.85
C ILE A 198 -8.86 19.72 -11.64
N GLY A 199 -7.59 20.06 -11.89
CA GLY A 199 -6.57 20.21 -10.83
C GLY A 199 -5.74 18.96 -10.54
N CYS A 200 -5.89 17.89 -11.32
CA CYS A 200 -4.97 16.74 -11.29
C CYS A 200 -3.59 17.17 -11.81
N SER A 201 -2.52 16.93 -11.04
CA SER A 201 -1.15 17.04 -11.57
C SER A 201 -0.83 15.94 -12.59
N ALA A 202 -1.43 14.77 -12.40
CA ALA A 202 -1.45 13.65 -13.33
C ALA A 202 -2.74 12.83 -13.14
N TYR A 203 -3.21 12.17 -14.19
CA TYR A 203 -4.31 11.23 -14.06
C TYR A 203 -3.80 9.94 -13.40
N THR A 204 -4.46 9.52 -12.32
CA THR A 204 -4.01 8.41 -11.50
C THR A 204 -5.20 7.56 -11.07
N GLN A 205 -4.98 6.25 -11.05
CA GLN A 205 -5.91 5.31 -10.41
C GLN A 205 -5.72 5.38 -8.89
N ARG A 206 -6.79 5.05 -8.15
CA ARG A 206 -6.71 4.87 -6.70
C ARG A 206 -5.77 3.72 -6.32
N SER A 207 -5.18 3.76 -5.12
CA SER A 207 -4.35 2.68 -4.56
C SER A 207 -5.19 1.48 -4.10
N VAL A 208 -5.92 0.89 -5.05
CA VAL A 208 -6.76 -0.30 -4.89
C VAL A 208 -6.36 -1.33 -5.92
N TYR A 209 -5.77 -2.42 -5.45
CA TYR A 209 -5.19 -3.47 -6.28
C TYR A 209 -6.19 -4.61 -6.43
N SER A 210 -6.62 -4.86 -7.66
CA SER A 210 -7.62 -5.89 -7.97
C SER A 210 -6.97 -7.16 -8.53
N ALA A 211 -7.68 -8.28 -8.40
CA ALA A 211 -7.18 -9.57 -8.85
C ALA A 211 -6.80 -9.63 -10.34
N PRO A 212 -7.58 -9.12 -11.31
CA PRO A 212 -7.23 -9.23 -12.73
C PRO A 212 -5.84 -8.69 -13.08
N GLN A 213 -5.42 -7.60 -12.42
CA GLN A 213 -4.12 -6.95 -12.66
C GLN A 213 -2.96 -7.53 -11.84
N HIS A 214 -3.27 -8.40 -10.86
CA HIS A 214 -2.33 -8.91 -9.86
C HIS A 214 -2.54 -10.43 -9.64
N LEU A 215 -2.93 -11.17 -10.69
CA LEU A 215 -3.00 -12.64 -10.62
C LEU A 215 -1.60 -13.26 -10.46
N GLN A 216 -0.58 -12.59 -10.95
CA GLN A 216 0.81 -12.94 -10.72
C GLN A 216 1.45 -11.92 -9.78
N TRP A 217 2.54 -12.32 -9.13
CA TRP A 217 3.36 -11.42 -8.32
C TRP A 217 3.74 -10.19 -9.11
N ARG A 218 3.35 -9.03 -8.58
CA ARG A 218 3.62 -7.73 -9.19
C ARG A 218 4.19 -6.80 -8.15
N ARG A 219 5.33 -6.19 -8.47
CA ARG A 219 5.92 -5.11 -7.67
C ARG A 219 5.20 -3.80 -7.92
N ILE A 220 4.72 -3.19 -6.85
CA ILE A 220 4.08 -1.88 -6.84
C ILE A 220 5.03 -0.90 -6.16
N THR A 221 5.39 0.16 -6.87
CA THR A 221 6.13 1.31 -6.32
C THR A 221 5.19 2.51 -6.23
N VAL A 222 5.01 3.07 -5.04
CA VAL A 222 4.06 4.16 -4.79
C VAL A 222 4.78 5.40 -4.31
N TYR A 223 4.50 6.54 -4.97
CA TYR A 223 4.83 7.85 -4.44
C TYR A 223 3.94 8.15 -3.25
N LEU A 224 4.54 8.45 -2.10
CA LEU A 224 3.77 8.85 -0.93
C LEU A 224 3.25 10.28 -1.10
N PRO A 225 1.95 10.54 -0.82
CA PRO A 225 1.40 11.88 -0.93
C PRO A 225 2.04 12.79 0.11
N SER A 226 2.08 14.10 -0.15
CA SER A 226 2.60 15.08 0.83
C SER A 226 1.88 15.01 2.18
N ALA A 227 0.61 14.62 2.18
CA ALA A 227 -0.19 14.40 3.40
C ALA A 227 0.30 13.23 4.27
N ALA A 228 1.08 12.30 3.71
CA ALA A 228 1.70 11.20 4.43
C ALA A 228 3.05 11.59 5.07
N ILE A 229 3.60 12.78 4.78
CA ILE A 229 4.84 13.28 5.39
C ILE A 229 4.55 13.65 6.84
N SER A 230 5.04 12.84 7.77
CA SER A 230 4.83 12.98 9.20
C SER A 230 5.88 12.14 9.95
N PRO A 231 6.24 12.51 11.20
CA PRO A 231 7.11 11.67 12.03
C PRO A 231 6.46 10.33 12.42
N ARG A 232 5.16 10.14 12.18
CA ARG A 232 4.36 9.00 12.65
C ARG A 232 3.28 8.62 11.65
N THR A 233 3.69 8.13 10.49
CA THR A 233 2.81 7.63 9.44
C THR A 233 2.71 6.13 9.49
N ARG A 234 1.49 5.62 9.54
CA ARG A 234 1.18 4.20 9.49
C ARG A 234 0.58 3.84 8.15
N PHE A 235 0.89 2.66 7.64
CA PHE A 235 0.30 2.10 6.42
C PHE A 235 -0.55 0.88 6.76
N ARG A 236 -1.59 0.64 5.97
CA ARG A 236 -2.30 -0.64 5.99
C ARG A 236 -2.67 -1.11 4.59
N TRP A 237 -2.66 -2.42 4.45
CA TRP A 237 -3.26 -3.15 3.35
C TRP A 237 -4.52 -3.78 3.88
N ILE A 238 -5.68 -3.40 3.34
CA ILE A 238 -6.98 -3.86 3.82
C ILE A 238 -7.83 -4.32 2.66
N GLN A 239 -8.48 -5.48 2.81
CA GLN A 239 -9.50 -5.95 1.87
C GLN A 239 -10.89 -5.78 2.50
N PRO A 240 -11.60 -4.67 2.24
CA PRO A 240 -12.87 -4.36 2.91
C PRO A 240 -14.03 -5.25 2.46
N HIS A 241 -13.97 -5.78 1.24
CA HIS A 241 -14.97 -6.68 0.68
C HIS A 241 -14.26 -7.91 0.11
N PHE A 242 -14.75 -9.09 0.44
CA PHE A 242 -14.30 -10.36 -0.09
C PHE A 242 -15.42 -11.38 0.01
N ALA A 243 -15.45 -12.35 -0.89
CA ALA A 243 -16.31 -13.53 -0.77
C ALA A 243 -15.64 -14.56 0.17
N PRO A 244 -16.35 -15.12 1.16
CA PRO A 244 -15.77 -16.11 2.06
C PRO A 244 -15.19 -17.32 1.29
N GLY A 245 -13.94 -17.71 1.61
CA GLY A 245 -13.23 -18.77 0.90
C GLY A 245 -12.72 -18.40 -0.51
N ALA A 246 -12.84 -17.14 -0.90
CA ALA A 246 -12.37 -16.57 -2.16
C ALA A 246 -11.59 -15.26 -1.91
N ASP A 247 -11.16 -14.65 -3.00
CA ASP A 247 -10.39 -13.39 -3.07
C ASP A 247 -9.14 -13.39 -2.19
N GLY A 248 -8.51 -14.55 -2.04
CA GLY A 248 -7.25 -14.68 -1.30
C GLY A 248 -6.15 -13.87 -1.96
N TRP A 249 -5.27 -13.29 -1.15
CA TRP A 249 -4.14 -12.50 -1.64
C TRP A 249 -2.95 -12.65 -0.70
N ALA A 250 -1.76 -12.41 -1.24
CA ALA A 250 -0.51 -12.47 -0.50
C ALA A 250 0.27 -11.16 -0.68
N LEU A 251 1.06 -10.83 0.33
CA LEU A 251 1.95 -9.69 0.39
C LEU A 251 3.37 -10.17 0.62
N ASP A 252 4.32 -9.58 -0.11
CA ASP A 252 5.75 -9.87 0.02
C ASP A 252 6.60 -8.61 -0.22
N ASN A 253 7.88 -8.65 0.16
CA ASN A 253 8.91 -7.65 -0.14
C ASN A 253 8.50 -6.20 0.18
N VAL A 254 7.94 -5.99 1.38
CA VAL A 254 7.43 -4.67 1.80
C VAL A 254 8.59 -3.79 2.24
N LEU A 255 8.89 -2.76 1.45
CA LEU A 255 9.97 -1.81 1.65
C LEU A 255 9.43 -0.37 1.76
N LEU A 256 9.70 0.28 2.89
CA LEU A 256 9.59 1.72 3.05
C LEU A 256 11.00 2.28 3.22
N THR A 257 11.43 3.15 2.31
CA THR A 257 12.76 3.75 2.41
C THR A 257 12.81 5.13 1.76
N PRO A 258 13.62 6.05 2.30
CA PRO A 258 14.08 7.22 1.57
C PRO A 258 15.34 6.89 0.74
N GLY A 259 15.75 7.84 -0.10
CA GLY A 259 17.15 7.97 -0.51
C GLY A 259 17.53 7.38 -1.86
N CYS A 260 16.68 6.57 -2.50
CA CYS A 260 16.97 6.13 -3.87
C CYS A 260 16.53 7.14 -4.93
N PRO A 261 17.41 7.45 -5.89
CA PRO A 261 17.10 8.37 -6.97
C PRO A 261 15.98 7.80 -7.85
N TRP A 262 14.94 8.60 -8.09
CA TRP A 262 13.80 8.25 -8.94
C TRP A 262 13.14 6.89 -8.61
N MET A 263 13.26 6.44 -7.35
CA MET A 263 12.76 5.13 -6.91
C MET A 263 13.25 3.99 -7.81
N CYS A 264 14.52 4.06 -8.21
CA CYS A 264 15.16 3.10 -9.11
C CYS A 264 14.47 2.99 -10.48
N SER A 265 13.85 4.08 -10.93
CA SER A 265 13.07 4.18 -12.17
C SER A 265 11.99 3.10 -12.32
N GLY A 266 11.55 2.49 -11.22
CA GLY A 266 10.61 1.36 -11.21
C GLY A 266 11.21 0.00 -11.57
N HIS A 267 12.52 -0.08 -11.84
CA HIS A 267 13.22 -1.26 -12.35
C HIS A 267 14.31 -1.78 -11.39
N GLY A 268 14.04 -1.67 -10.09
CA GLY A 268 14.93 -2.19 -9.06
C GLY A 268 14.40 -1.98 -7.65
N LEU A 269 15.05 -2.65 -6.70
CA LEU A 269 14.83 -2.51 -5.26
C LEU A 269 15.78 -1.44 -4.71
N CYS A 270 15.31 -0.67 -3.73
CA CYS A 270 16.16 0.28 -3.03
C CYS A 270 16.77 -0.34 -1.78
N ASP A 271 18.10 -0.39 -1.72
CA ASP A 271 18.85 -0.89 -0.58
C ASP A 271 19.82 0.20 -0.11
N GLY A 272 19.60 0.75 1.09
CA GLY A 272 20.48 1.75 1.69
C GLY A 272 20.71 3.02 0.86
N GLY A 273 19.74 3.41 0.01
CA GLY A 273 19.88 4.55 -0.92
C GLY A 273 20.55 4.20 -2.27
N HIS A 274 20.89 2.95 -2.49
CA HIS A 274 21.40 2.41 -3.75
C HIS A 274 20.37 1.53 -4.43
N CYS A 275 20.29 1.61 -5.76
CA CYS A 275 19.35 0.81 -6.53
C CYS A 275 19.97 -0.52 -6.96
N VAL A 276 19.33 -1.62 -6.58
CA VAL A 276 19.62 -2.97 -7.05
C VAL A 276 18.70 -3.26 -8.23
N CYS A 277 19.26 -3.27 -9.43
CA CYS A 277 18.47 -3.28 -10.67
C CYS A 277 17.99 -4.66 -11.08
N ASP A 278 16.82 -4.70 -11.69
CA ASP A 278 16.27 -5.89 -12.33
C ASP A 278 17.12 -6.33 -13.53
N PRO A 279 17.03 -7.61 -13.95
CA PRO A 279 17.66 -8.08 -15.19
C PRO A 279 17.28 -7.22 -16.41
N GLY A 280 18.28 -6.76 -17.17
CA GLY A 280 18.10 -5.88 -18.34
C GLY A 280 18.17 -4.37 -18.03
N PHE A 281 18.27 -4.01 -16.75
CA PHE A 281 18.44 -2.65 -16.27
C PHE A 281 19.76 -2.49 -15.53
N GLY A 282 20.32 -1.29 -15.54
CA GLY A 282 21.62 -1.03 -14.96
C GLY A 282 21.91 0.44 -14.70
N GLY A 283 23.09 0.68 -14.15
CA GLY A 283 23.50 2.00 -13.69
C GLY A 283 22.85 2.41 -12.35
N PRO A 284 23.18 3.61 -11.85
CA PRO A 284 22.75 4.06 -10.51
C PRO A 284 21.25 4.33 -10.37
N HIS A 285 20.51 4.29 -11.48
CA HIS A 285 19.08 4.61 -11.55
C HIS A 285 18.25 3.48 -12.17
N CYS A 286 18.84 2.32 -12.47
CA CYS A 286 18.20 1.19 -13.13
C CYS A 286 17.48 1.57 -14.43
N VAL A 287 18.26 2.10 -15.36
CA VAL A 287 17.81 2.42 -16.71
C VAL A 287 18.14 1.25 -17.66
N PRO A 288 17.42 1.09 -18.79
CA PRO A 288 17.67 0.00 -19.73
C PRO A 288 19.13 -0.06 -20.19
N THR A 289 19.75 -1.25 -20.14
CA THR A 289 21.14 -1.43 -20.61
C THR A 289 21.24 -1.63 -22.11
N VAL A 290 20.13 -1.99 -22.75
CA VAL A 290 20.00 -2.15 -24.20
C VAL A 290 18.98 -1.13 -24.69
N ALA A 291 19.21 -0.58 -25.89
CA ALA A 291 18.26 0.32 -26.52
C ALA A 291 16.90 -0.37 -26.71
N LEU A 292 15.83 0.26 -26.20
CA LEU A 292 14.48 -0.27 -26.33
C LEU A 292 13.95 0.01 -27.75
N PRO A 293 12.97 -0.77 -28.24
CA PRO A 293 12.35 -0.50 -29.53
C PRO A 293 11.78 0.92 -29.57
N SER A 294 11.94 1.62 -30.69
CA SER A 294 11.41 2.97 -30.90
C SER A 294 10.11 3.00 -31.71
N VAL A 295 9.68 1.85 -32.21
CA VAL A 295 8.48 1.68 -33.04
C VAL A 295 7.65 0.53 -32.48
N LEU A 296 6.36 0.80 -32.26
CA LEU A 296 5.35 -0.21 -32.00
C LEU A 296 4.29 -0.12 -33.10
N LYS A 297 4.00 -1.25 -33.74
CA LYS A 297 2.95 -1.37 -34.74
C LYS A 297 2.17 -2.64 -34.45
N GLU A 298 0.87 -2.49 -34.30
CA GLU A 298 -0.04 -3.58 -34.03
C GLU A 298 -1.28 -3.41 -34.90
N ASP A 299 -1.74 -4.50 -35.51
CA ASP A 299 -2.98 -4.56 -36.28
C ASP A 299 -4.03 -5.48 -35.66
N PHE A 300 -3.67 -6.20 -34.60
CA PHE A 300 -4.52 -7.10 -33.81
C PHE A 300 -5.08 -8.31 -34.58
N ASN A 301 -4.55 -8.62 -35.76
CA ASN A 301 -4.95 -9.79 -36.55
C ASN A 301 -4.39 -11.09 -35.94
N GLU A 302 -3.16 -11.02 -35.46
CA GLU A 302 -2.47 -12.15 -34.85
C GLU A 302 -2.67 -12.19 -33.32
N VAL A 303 -2.21 -13.27 -32.70
CA VAL A 303 -2.16 -13.38 -31.24
C VAL A 303 -1.24 -12.29 -30.69
N LEU A 304 -1.73 -11.55 -29.69
CA LEU A 304 -0.97 -10.47 -29.06
C LEU A 304 0.32 -11.01 -28.44
N ARG A 305 1.41 -10.34 -28.78
CA ARG A 305 2.75 -10.62 -28.28
C ARG A 305 2.93 -10.03 -26.89
N SER A 306 3.17 -10.88 -25.89
CA SER A 306 3.35 -10.48 -24.49
C SER A 306 4.57 -9.60 -24.24
N ASP A 307 5.56 -9.65 -25.12
CA ASP A 307 6.74 -8.78 -25.05
C ASP A 307 6.46 -7.34 -25.54
N MET A 308 5.44 -7.15 -26.39
CA MET A 308 5.00 -5.82 -26.83
C MET A 308 3.85 -5.29 -25.96
N TRP A 309 2.96 -6.17 -25.56
CA TRP A 309 1.74 -5.88 -24.80
C TRP A 309 1.70 -6.71 -23.52
N PRO A 310 2.50 -6.35 -22.51
CA PRO A 310 2.58 -7.11 -21.26
C PRO A 310 1.28 -7.10 -20.46
N GLU A 311 0.43 -6.08 -20.65
CA GLU A 311 -0.81 -5.91 -19.90
C GLU A 311 -1.98 -5.64 -20.84
N VAL A 312 -2.95 -6.56 -20.87
CA VAL A 312 -4.19 -6.44 -21.66
C VAL A 312 -5.35 -6.90 -20.79
N TYR A 313 -6.17 -5.96 -20.32
CA TYR A 313 -7.29 -6.24 -19.43
C TYR A 313 -8.63 -5.80 -20.02
N GLY A 314 -9.65 -6.63 -19.82
CA GLY A 314 -11.03 -6.33 -20.22
C GLY A 314 -11.26 -6.28 -21.73
N ALA A 315 -10.33 -6.82 -22.51
CA ALA A 315 -10.36 -6.81 -23.96
C ALA A 315 -10.42 -8.21 -24.58
N GLU A 316 -11.04 -8.29 -25.74
CA GLU A 316 -11.04 -9.46 -26.60
C GLU A 316 -10.70 -9.04 -28.04
N ARG A 317 -10.07 -9.95 -28.81
CA ARG A 317 -9.86 -9.71 -30.23
C ARG A 317 -11.11 -10.13 -31.00
N GLY A 318 -11.60 -9.26 -31.87
CA GLY A 318 -12.80 -9.52 -32.66
C GLY A 318 -13.17 -8.38 -33.59
N THR A 319 -14.37 -8.44 -34.15
CA THR A 319 -14.96 -7.35 -34.95
C THR A 319 -16.04 -6.65 -34.15
N LEU A 320 -16.16 -5.33 -34.30
CA LEU A 320 -17.18 -4.57 -33.58
C LEU A 320 -18.49 -4.68 -34.35
N SER A 321 -19.48 -5.38 -33.77
CA SER A 321 -20.76 -5.65 -34.41
C SER A 321 -20.64 -6.36 -35.77
N GLY A 322 -19.62 -7.21 -35.94
CA GLY A 322 -19.38 -7.97 -37.18
C GLY A 322 -18.50 -7.26 -38.21
N GLU A 323 -18.28 -5.95 -38.06
CA GLU A 323 -17.53 -5.16 -39.05
C GLU A 323 -16.09 -4.86 -38.57
N PRO A 324 -15.09 -4.89 -39.48
CA PRO A 324 -13.72 -4.53 -39.14
C PRO A 324 -13.59 -3.02 -38.91
N LEU A 325 -12.89 -2.63 -37.84
CA LEU A 325 -12.64 -1.21 -37.52
C LEU A 325 -11.74 -0.52 -38.55
N LYS A 326 -10.73 -1.25 -39.03
CA LYS A 326 -9.78 -0.79 -40.07
C LYS A 326 -9.52 -1.89 -41.09
N SER A 327 -9.09 -3.05 -40.61
CA SER A 327 -8.88 -4.26 -41.40
C SER A 327 -8.79 -5.44 -40.43
N GLY A 328 -9.45 -6.56 -40.74
CA GLY A 328 -9.43 -7.76 -39.91
C GLY A 328 -9.95 -7.55 -38.49
N THR A 329 -9.31 -8.16 -37.49
CA THR A 329 -9.74 -8.06 -36.09
C THR A 329 -9.17 -6.84 -35.40
N ALA A 330 -9.91 -6.31 -34.44
CA ALA A 330 -9.50 -5.23 -33.54
C ALA A 330 -9.52 -5.72 -32.09
N LEU A 331 -8.90 -4.95 -31.20
CA LEU A 331 -9.00 -5.17 -29.77
C LEU A 331 -10.21 -4.42 -29.20
N ILE A 332 -11.20 -5.16 -28.69
CA ILE A 332 -12.50 -4.62 -28.26
C ILE A 332 -12.60 -4.72 -26.74
N PHE A 333 -12.81 -3.57 -26.08
CA PHE A 333 -13.00 -3.48 -24.64
C PHE A 333 -14.49 -3.44 -24.31
N LYS A 334 -14.99 -4.48 -23.62
CA LYS A 334 -16.44 -4.64 -23.36
C LYS A 334 -16.94 -4.08 -22.02
N GLY A 335 -16.06 -3.47 -21.21
CA GLY A 335 -16.45 -2.72 -20.01
C GLY A 335 -16.95 -3.54 -18.81
N VAL A 336 -16.81 -4.88 -18.82
CA VAL A 336 -17.27 -5.73 -17.70
C VAL A 336 -16.31 -5.68 -16.50
N SER A 337 -15.07 -5.28 -16.72
CA SER A 337 -14.02 -5.15 -15.70
C SER A 337 -13.07 -4.01 -16.05
N ILE A 338 -11.90 -3.92 -15.40
CA ILE A 338 -10.86 -2.95 -15.73
C ILE A 338 -10.48 -3.08 -17.21
N THR A 339 -10.71 -2.02 -17.97
CA THR A 339 -10.34 -1.91 -19.40
C THR A 339 -9.08 -1.07 -19.53
N HIS A 340 -7.95 -1.73 -19.77
CA HIS A 340 -6.66 -1.06 -19.88
C HIS A 340 -5.72 -1.91 -20.73
N ILE A 341 -4.87 -1.26 -21.50
CA ILE A 341 -3.76 -1.89 -22.22
C ILE A 341 -2.49 -1.06 -22.06
N HIS A 342 -1.37 -1.71 -21.76
CA HIS A 342 -0.06 -1.09 -21.63
C HIS A 342 0.91 -1.69 -22.65
N THR A 343 1.67 -0.85 -23.34
CA THR A 343 2.82 -1.27 -24.13
C THR A 343 4.03 -1.52 -23.22
N HIS A 344 5.01 -2.28 -23.71
CA HIS A 344 6.34 -2.26 -23.11
C HIS A 344 6.98 -0.87 -23.19
N THR A 345 8.04 -0.62 -22.41
CA THR A 345 8.77 0.64 -22.46
C THR A 345 9.42 0.81 -23.83
N HIS A 346 9.18 1.96 -24.46
CA HIS A 346 9.79 2.34 -25.73
C HIS A 346 10.74 3.53 -25.53
N THR A 347 11.88 3.52 -26.21
CA THR A 347 12.79 4.68 -26.16
C THR A 347 12.29 5.75 -27.13
N HIS A 348 11.93 6.91 -26.58
CA HIS A 348 11.74 8.14 -27.34
C HIS A 348 12.93 9.06 -27.10
N THR A 349 13.70 9.35 -28.15
CA THR A 349 14.79 10.33 -28.06
C THR A 349 14.18 11.74 -28.10
N HIS A 350 14.19 12.45 -26.97
CA HIS A 350 13.87 13.88 -26.90
C HIS A 350 15.15 14.71 -26.96
N THR A 351 15.19 15.70 -27.85
CA THR A 351 16.23 16.73 -27.93
C THR A 351 15.64 18.06 -27.46
N HIS A 352 16.15 18.63 -26.37
CA HIS A 352 15.74 19.94 -25.85
C HIS A 352 16.76 21.02 -26.25
N THR A 353 16.28 22.15 -26.75
CA THR A 353 17.08 23.34 -27.04
C THR A 353 16.89 24.36 -25.91
N HIS A 354 17.88 24.52 -25.03
CA HIS A 354 17.90 25.61 -24.06
C HIS A 354 18.69 26.80 -24.65
N THR A 355 18.00 27.92 -24.86
CA THR A 355 18.64 29.20 -25.20
C THR A 355 19.05 29.88 -23.90
N HIS A 356 20.33 29.80 -23.54
CA HIS A 356 20.91 30.66 -22.51
C HIS A 356 21.39 31.97 -23.13
N THR A 357 20.77 33.08 -22.75
CA THR A 357 21.26 34.43 -23.08
C THR A 357 22.41 34.77 -22.13
N HIS A 358 23.65 34.57 -22.57
CA HIS A 358 24.83 35.09 -21.89
C HIS A 358 25.50 36.17 -22.73
N THR A 359 25.59 37.37 -22.14
CA THR A 359 26.40 38.47 -22.62
C THR A 359 27.88 38.08 -22.54
N HIS A 360 28.63 38.33 -23.62
CA HIS A 360 30.07 38.12 -23.85
C HIS A 360 30.48 36.87 -24.65
N THR A 361 30.86 37.13 -25.91
CA THR A 361 31.97 36.52 -26.68
C THR A 361 32.01 34.98 -26.82
N HIS A 362 31.23 34.45 -27.76
CA HIS A 362 31.53 33.37 -28.73
C HIS A 362 30.23 32.62 -29.10
N THR A 363 29.81 32.74 -30.36
CA THR A 363 28.58 32.13 -30.88
C THR A 363 28.89 30.74 -31.46
N HIS A 364 28.42 29.67 -30.81
CA HIS A 364 28.31 28.34 -31.42
C HIS A 364 26.84 28.03 -31.68
N THR A 365 26.49 27.84 -32.95
CA THR A 365 25.16 27.41 -33.40
C THR A 365 25.17 25.90 -33.59
N HIS A 366 24.35 25.17 -32.82
CA HIS A 366 24.08 23.75 -33.05
C HIS A 366 22.65 23.59 -33.57
N THR A 367 22.49 22.89 -34.69
CA THR A 367 21.20 22.55 -35.32
C THR A 367 20.82 21.12 -34.92
N HIS A 368 19.59 20.89 -34.45
CA HIS A 368 19.04 19.55 -34.25
C HIS A 368 17.63 19.43 -34.85
N THR A 369 17.41 18.33 -35.57
CA THR A 369 16.19 17.98 -36.31
C THR A 369 15.19 17.25 -35.40
N HIS A 370 13.91 17.63 -35.45
CA HIS A 370 12.82 16.94 -34.75
C HIS A 370 12.20 15.84 -35.61
N THR A 371 11.94 14.67 -35.01
CA THR A 371 11.00 13.68 -35.55
C THR A 371 9.87 13.54 -34.54
N HIS A 372 8.66 13.96 -34.92
CA HIS A 372 7.47 13.81 -34.08
C HIS A 372 7.07 12.33 -34.05
N THR A 373 6.95 11.74 -32.86
CA THR A 373 6.22 10.48 -32.68
C THR A 373 4.73 10.77 -32.66
N HIS A 374 4.05 10.44 -33.75
CA HIS A 374 2.60 10.47 -33.82
C HIS A 374 2.05 9.11 -33.36
N ILE A 375 1.24 9.12 -32.30
CA ILE A 375 0.35 8.00 -32.00
C ILE A 375 -0.85 8.14 -32.93
N VAL A 376 -1.00 7.22 -33.89
CA VAL A 376 -2.17 7.16 -34.76
C VAL A 376 -3.04 6.00 -34.28
N VAL A 377 -4.08 6.32 -33.53
CA VAL A 377 -5.10 5.35 -33.10
C VAL A 377 -6.39 5.62 -33.85
N TRP A 378 -7.08 4.56 -34.24
CA TRP A 378 -8.43 4.63 -34.78
C TRP A 378 -9.38 4.28 -33.62
N PHE A 379 -10.16 5.27 -33.16
CA PHE A 379 -11.24 5.07 -32.19
C PHE A 379 -12.59 5.24 -32.91
N LEU A 380 -13.60 4.49 -32.45
CA LEU A 380 -15.01 4.72 -32.76
C LEU A 380 -15.71 5.35 -31.58
#